data_AF-A0A7L5DTK3-F1
#
_entry.id   AF-A0A7L5DTK3-F1
#
_cell.length_a   1.000
_cell.length_b   1.000
_cell.length_c   1.000
_cell.angle_alpha   90.00
_cell.angle_beta   90.00
_cell.angle_gamma   90.00
#
_symmetry.space_group_name_H-M   'P 1'
#
loop_
_entity.id
_entity.type
_entity.pdbx_description
1 polymer ?
#
loop_
_entity_poly.entity_id
_entity_poly.type
_entity_poly.pdbx_seq_one_letter_code
_entity_poly.pdbx_strand_id
1 'polypeptide(L)'
;MMGAHWVDVTSPELKGSPFTETFIFGSYDGKVTFWEQMITRSYLKTSPTLDKQIKLPAQYQTPGYYPTRYGIRTNTDGSQDITLDSFVKR
;
A
#
# COMPACT_ATOMS: atom_id res chain seq x y z
N MET A 1 -10.50 1.34 18.58
CA MET A 1 -10.89 1.40 17.15
C MET A 1 -9.68 1.83 16.35
N MET A 2 -9.50 1.32 15.12
CA MET A 2 -8.30 1.56 14.30
C MET A 2 -8.28 2.93 13.56
N GLY A 3 -9.23 3.83 13.84
CA GLY A 3 -9.40 5.08 13.10
C GLY A 3 -10.05 4.88 11.73
N ALA A 4 -10.04 5.93 10.91
CA ALA A 4 -10.57 5.91 9.55
C ALA A 4 -9.55 5.30 8.59
N HIS A 5 -10.03 4.46 7.66
CA HIS A 5 -9.23 3.83 6.61
C HIS A 5 -9.62 4.45 5.28
N TRP A 6 -8.66 5.05 4.60
CA TRP A 6 -8.83 5.74 3.34
C TRP A 6 -8.27 4.87 2.22
N VAL A 7 -9.16 4.49 1.30
CA VAL A 7 -8.84 3.68 0.13
C VAL A 7 -9.08 4.50 -1.13
N ASP A 8 -8.34 4.18 -2.19
CA ASP A 8 -8.58 4.73 -3.51
C ASP A 8 -9.93 4.24 -4.06
N VAL A 9 -10.89 5.14 -4.22
CA VAL A 9 -12.24 4.83 -4.74
C VAL A 9 -12.24 4.32 -6.18
N THR A 10 -11.12 4.47 -6.89
CA THR A 10 -10.96 3.93 -8.25
C THR A 10 -10.51 2.48 -8.27
N SER A 11 -10.15 1.89 -7.12
CA SER A 11 -9.63 0.53 -7.03
C SER A 11 -10.64 -0.53 -7.51
N PRO A 12 -10.16 -1.63 -8.12
CA PRO A 12 -11.02 -2.63 -8.75
C PRO A 12 -12.02 -3.29 -7.79
N GLU A 13 -11.64 -3.47 -6.52
CA GLU A 13 -12.48 -4.11 -5.49
C GLU A 13 -13.76 -3.33 -5.20
N LEU A 14 -13.76 -2.01 -5.45
CA LEU A 14 -14.93 -1.15 -5.31
C LEU A 14 -15.78 -1.09 -6.58
N LYS A 15 -15.37 -1.82 -7.63
CA LYS A 15 -16.05 -1.89 -8.94
C LYS A 15 -16.50 -3.31 -9.30
N GLY A 16 -16.57 -4.20 -8.30
CA GLY A 16 -17.07 -5.57 -8.46
C GLY A 16 -16.00 -6.63 -8.73
N SER A 17 -14.71 -6.26 -8.81
CA SER A 17 -13.62 -7.23 -8.87
C SER A 17 -13.32 -7.81 -7.48
N PRO A 18 -12.77 -9.03 -7.38
CA PRO A 18 -12.27 -9.55 -6.11
C PRO A 18 -11.13 -8.67 -5.55
N PHE A 19 -11.10 -8.51 -4.24
CA PHE A 19 -9.98 -7.88 -3.55
C PHE A 19 -8.72 -8.75 -3.63
N THR A 20 -7.61 -8.16 -4.07
CA THR A 20 -6.30 -8.82 -4.16
C THR A 20 -5.26 -8.11 -3.32
N GLU A 21 -5.04 -6.83 -3.61
CA GLU A 21 -4.19 -5.90 -2.87
C GLU A 21 -4.71 -4.47 -3.02
N THR A 22 -4.46 -3.64 -2.03
CA THR A 22 -4.76 -2.20 -2.08
C THR A 22 -3.85 -1.46 -1.11
N PHE A 23 -3.50 -0.22 -1.45
CA PHE A 23 -2.75 0.66 -0.57
C PHE A 23 -3.71 1.61 0.13
N ILE A 24 -3.63 1.68 1.46
CA ILE A 24 -4.49 2.53 2.27
C ILE A 24 -3.71 3.50 3.15
N PHE A 25 -4.40 4.57 3.54
CA PHE A 25 -3.95 5.47 4.58
C PHE A 25 -4.86 5.36 5.78
N GLY A 26 -4.28 5.44 6.97
CA GLY A 26 -5.00 5.46 8.23
C GLY A 26 -4.97 6.83 8.86
N SER A 27 -6.09 7.29 9.42
CA SER A 27 -6.10 8.50 10.24
C SER A 27 -6.88 8.35 11.53
N TYR A 28 -6.41 9.03 12.56
CA TYR A 28 -7.10 9.20 13.82
C TYR A 28 -6.90 10.62 14.34
N ASP A 29 -7.95 11.23 14.90
CA ASP A 29 -7.90 12.58 15.48
C ASP A 29 -7.28 13.63 14.52
N GLY A 30 -7.73 13.61 13.25
CA GLY A 30 -7.27 14.53 12.21
C GLY A 30 -5.82 14.32 11.72
N LYS A 31 -5.13 13.26 12.18
CA LYS A 31 -3.73 12.98 11.85
C LYS A 31 -3.62 11.68 11.06
N VAL A 32 -2.76 11.66 10.04
CA VAL A 32 -2.40 10.41 9.36
C VAL A 32 -1.47 9.62 10.28
N THR A 33 -1.87 8.41 10.62
CA THR A 33 -1.18 7.56 11.61
C THR A 33 -0.46 6.37 11.00
N PHE A 34 -0.90 5.91 9.82
CA PHE A 34 -0.25 4.79 9.14
C PHE A 34 -0.47 4.79 7.63
N TRP A 35 0.40 4.07 6.94
CA TRP A 35 0.40 3.78 5.51
C TRP A 35 0.53 2.27 5.40
N GLU A 36 -0.39 1.61 4.69
CA GLU A 36 -0.46 0.15 4.74
C GLU A 36 -0.78 -0.46 3.37
N GLN A 37 -0.09 -1.56 3.08
CA GLN A 37 -0.40 -2.46 1.97
C GLN A 37 -1.26 -3.60 2.51
N MET A 38 -2.54 -3.61 2.20
CA MET A 38 -3.39 -4.75 2.51
C MET A 38 -3.33 -5.73 1.34
N ILE A 39 -2.99 -6.99 1.60
CA ILE A 39 -2.81 -8.02 0.57
C ILE A 39 -3.49 -9.31 1.00
N THR A 40 -4.23 -9.96 0.09
CA THR A 40 -4.80 -11.28 0.34
C THR A 40 -3.75 -12.38 0.25
N ARG A 41 -3.86 -13.38 1.13
CA ARG A 41 -3.01 -14.57 1.07
C ARG A 41 -3.19 -15.35 -0.24
N SER A 42 -4.39 -15.39 -0.80
CA SER A 42 -4.66 -16.04 -2.09
C SER A 42 -3.88 -15.38 -3.23
N TYR A 43 -3.78 -14.05 -3.23
CA TYR A 43 -2.98 -13.33 -4.22
C TYR A 43 -1.49 -13.61 -4.04
N LEU A 44 -0.96 -13.59 -2.80
CA LEU A 44 0.45 -13.94 -2.56
C LEU A 44 0.81 -15.34 -3.07
N LYS A 45 -0.08 -16.31 -2.91
CA LYS A 45 0.14 -17.69 -3.39
C LYS A 45 0.25 -17.83 -4.92
N THR A 46 -0.15 -16.82 -5.69
CA THR A 46 0.05 -16.83 -7.15
C THR A 46 1.44 -16.34 -7.56
N SER A 47 2.33 -16.09 -6.60
CA SER A 47 3.67 -15.54 -6.80
C SER A 47 3.67 -14.28 -7.69
N PRO A 48 2.88 -13.25 -7.33
CA PRO A 48 2.73 -12.09 -8.18
C PRO A 48 4.05 -11.29 -8.25
N THR A 49 4.26 -10.63 -9.38
CA THR A 49 5.22 -9.53 -9.48
C THR A 49 4.43 -8.24 -9.51
N LEU A 50 4.55 -7.46 -8.43
CA LEU A 50 3.85 -6.19 -8.27
C LEU A 50 4.87 -5.06 -8.15
N ASP A 51 4.63 -3.98 -8.88
CA ASP A 51 5.33 -2.72 -8.72
C ASP A 51 4.38 -1.57 -9.07
N LYS A 52 3.91 -0.84 -8.05
CA LYS A 52 2.87 0.20 -8.20
C LYS A 52 3.30 1.51 -7.55
N GLN A 53 2.88 2.62 -8.16
CA GLN A 53 2.99 3.94 -7.56
C GLN A 53 1.95 4.10 -6.45
N ILE A 54 2.36 4.74 -5.35
CA ILE A 54 1.43 5.16 -4.29
C ILE A 54 0.76 6.46 -4.73
N LYS A 55 -0.55 6.59 -4.55
CA LYS A 55 -1.25 7.87 -4.71
C LYS A 55 -0.93 8.76 -3.50
N LEU A 56 0.10 9.60 -3.65
CA LEU A 56 0.66 10.39 -2.57
C LEU A 56 -0.15 11.65 -2.25
N PRO A 57 -0.17 12.10 -0.98
CA PRO A 57 -0.72 13.41 -0.63
C PRO A 57 0.17 14.53 -1.17
N ALA A 58 -0.44 15.70 -1.38
CA ALA A 58 0.28 16.91 -1.79
C ALA A 58 1.09 17.54 -0.65
N GLN A 59 0.70 17.27 0.61
CA GLN A 59 1.34 17.81 1.81
C GLN A 59 1.49 16.73 2.88
N TYR A 60 2.53 16.88 3.71
CA TYR A 60 2.93 15.89 4.71
C TYR A 60 2.92 16.55 6.09
N GLN A 61 2.36 15.86 7.07
CA GLN A 61 2.26 16.37 8.44
C GLN A 61 3.63 16.46 9.12
N THR A 62 4.57 15.58 8.75
CA THR A 62 5.89 15.49 9.35
C THR A 62 6.93 15.43 8.24
N PRO A 63 8.04 16.18 8.33
CA PRO A 63 9.13 16.04 7.37
C PRO A 63 9.78 14.66 7.48
N GLY A 64 10.14 14.06 6.35
CA GLY A 64 10.70 12.71 6.37
C GLY A 64 10.93 12.11 5.00
N TYR A 65 11.36 10.85 5.01
CA TYR A 65 11.45 10.04 3.79
C TYR A 65 10.17 9.22 3.66
N TYR A 66 9.46 9.42 2.56
CA TYR A 66 8.21 8.73 2.27
C TYR A 66 8.37 7.85 1.03
N PRO A 67 7.84 6.61 1.05
CA PRO A 67 7.89 5.74 -0.11
C PRO A 67 7.03 6.33 -1.22
N THR A 68 7.44 6.14 -2.46
CA THR A 68 6.64 6.55 -3.63
C THR A 68 6.07 5.35 -4.38
N ARG A 69 6.54 4.15 -4.05
CA ARG A 69 6.15 2.90 -4.67
C ARG A 69 6.00 1.80 -3.62
N TYR A 70 5.27 0.77 -3.99
CA TYR A 70 5.20 -0.48 -3.26
C TYR A 70 5.23 -1.67 -4.21
N GLY A 71 5.69 -2.80 -3.72
CA GLY A 71 5.90 -3.96 -4.56
C GLY A 71 5.82 -5.29 -3.84
N ILE A 72 5.70 -6.34 -4.66
CA ILE A 72 5.77 -7.74 -4.24
C ILE A 72 6.71 -8.44 -5.21
N ARG A 73 7.71 -9.12 -4.67
CA ARG A 73 8.69 -9.90 -5.43
C ARG A 73 8.77 -11.31 -4.85
N THR A 74 8.81 -12.31 -5.71
CA THR A 74 9.06 -13.70 -5.29
C THR A 74 10.51 -14.04 -5.63
N ASN A 75 11.27 -14.46 -4.63
CA ASN A 75 12.67 -14.82 -4.74
C ASN A 75 12.83 -16.25 -5.26
N THR A 76 14.05 -16.60 -5.68
CA THR A 76 14.36 -17.93 -6.25
C THR A 76 14.16 -19.08 -5.26
N ASP A 77 14.26 -18.82 -3.96
CA ASP A 77 14.02 -19.77 -2.87
C ASP A 77 12.52 -19.88 -2.48
N GLY A 78 11.65 -19.15 -3.16
CA GLY A 78 10.21 -19.10 -2.90
C GLY A 78 9.80 -18.16 -1.77
N SER A 79 10.74 -17.47 -1.12
CA SER A 79 10.41 -16.36 -0.21
C SER A 79 9.80 -15.18 -0.98
N GLN A 80 9.01 -14.35 -0.30
CA GLN A 80 8.37 -13.19 -0.90
C GLN A 80 8.73 -11.92 -0.15
N ASP A 81 9.20 -10.92 -0.89
CA ASP A 81 9.46 -9.58 -0.38
C ASP A 81 8.25 -8.70 -0.65
N ILE A 82 7.73 -8.07 0.41
CA ILE A 82 6.67 -7.06 0.33
C ILE A 82 7.31 -5.72 0.71
N THR A 83 7.43 -4.82 -0.27
CA THR A 83 8.34 -3.67 -0.17
C THR A 83 7.60 -2.34 -0.21
N LEU A 84 8.20 -1.37 0.48
CA LEU A 84 7.99 0.06 0.25
C LEU A 84 9.28 0.56 -0.40
N ASP A 85 9.16 1.27 -1.51
CA ASP A 85 10.29 1.57 -2.39
C ASP A 85 10.36 3.05 -2.77
N SER A 86 11.52 3.44 -3.32
CA SER A 86 11.75 4.75 -3.95
C SER A 86 11.44 5.92 -3.01
N PHE A 87 12.04 5.91 -1.83
CA PHE A 87 11.80 6.93 -0.81
C PHE A 87 12.29 8.32 -1.26
N VAL A 88 11.46 9.34 -1.03
CA VAL A 88 11.76 10.74 -1.32
C VAL A 88 11.58 11.61 -0.08
N LYS A 89 12.42 12.63 0.05
CA LYS A 89 12.29 13.61 1.13
C LYS A 89 11.08 14.51 0.86
N ARG A 90 10.23 14.70 1.89
CA ARG A 90 9.05 15.55 1.89
C ARG A 90 9.00 16.40 3.15
#